data_AF-A0A8K0CM38-F1
#
_entry.id   AF-A0A8K0CM38-F1
#
_cell.length_a   1.000
_cell.length_b   1.000
_cell.length_c   1.000
_cell.angle_alpha   90.00
_cell.angle_beta   90.00
_cell.angle_gamma   90.00
#
_symmetry.space_group_name_H-M   'P 1'
#
loop_
_entity.id
_entity.type
_entity.pdbx_description
1 polymer ?
#
loop_
_entity_poly.entity_id
_entity_poly.type
_entity_poly.pdbx_seq_one_letter_code
_entity_poly.pdbx_strand_id
1 'polypeptide(L)' 'MPKLNSSVQKYTKTYTEETLQVALAVIKRGASKLLVAKKYGIPRATLQFRLDTKLIKTRHGPNTYLTEIEEKLLVK' A
#
# COMPACT_ATOMS: atom_id res chain seq x y z
N MET A 1 18.45 -0.61 -28.06
CA MET A 1 17.26 -1.18 -27.40
C MET A 1 16.02 -0.73 -28.14
N PRO A 2 15.11 -1.62 -28.55
CA PRO A 2 13.85 -1.22 -29.17
C PRO A 2 12.95 -0.51 -28.14
N LYS A 3 12.30 0.58 -28.55
CA LYS A 3 11.35 1.33 -27.71
C LYS A 3 9.99 0.63 -27.74
N LEU A 4 9.44 0.35 -26.55
CA LEU A 4 8.08 -0.18 -26.41
C LEU A 4 7.07 0.89 -26.84
N ASN A 5 6.23 0.55 -27.81
CA ASN A 5 5.21 1.46 -28.35
C ASN A 5 4.09 1.68 -27.33
N SER A 6 3.85 2.95 -27.03
CA SER A 6 2.98 3.46 -25.97
C SER A 6 1.49 3.38 -26.32
N SER A 7 0.91 2.19 -26.46
CA SER A 7 -0.53 2.01 -26.18
C SER A 7 -0.70 1.68 -24.70
N VAL A 8 -0.32 2.62 -23.83
CA VAL A 8 -0.38 2.45 -22.38
C VAL A 8 -1.85 2.43 -21.97
N GLN A 9 -2.46 1.24 -21.97
CA GLN A 9 -3.77 1.01 -21.39
C GLN A 9 -3.72 1.50 -19.94
N LYS A 10 -4.53 2.51 -19.62
CA LYS A 10 -4.63 3.06 -18.26
C LYS A 10 -5.00 1.91 -17.33
N TYR A 11 -4.18 1.65 -16.31
CA TYR A 11 -4.47 0.64 -15.30
C TYR A 11 -5.76 1.01 -14.58
N THR A 12 -6.84 0.29 -14.87
CA THR A 12 -8.11 0.43 -14.16
C THR A 12 -8.12 -0.51 -12.97
N LYS A 13 -8.62 0.00 -11.83
CA LYS A 13 -8.74 -0.77 -10.60
C LYS A 13 -9.92 -1.74 -10.77
N THR A 14 -9.62 -3.03 -10.98
CA THR A 14 -10.63 -4.07 -11.28
C THR A 14 -11.35 -4.62 -10.04
N TYR A 15 -10.90 -4.26 -8.84
CA TYR A 15 -11.41 -4.82 -7.58
C TYR A 15 -12.08 -3.75 -6.72
N THR A 16 -13.15 -4.14 -6.05
CA THR A 16 -13.88 -3.32 -5.08
C THR A 16 -13.17 -3.30 -3.73
N GLU A 17 -13.52 -2.34 -2.88
CA GLU A 17 -12.96 -2.26 -1.53
C GLU A 17 -13.43 -3.41 -0.64
N GLU A 18 -14.67 -3.85 -0.81
CA GLU A 18 -15.25 -5.01 -0.10
C GLU A 18 -14.47 -6.30 -0.38
N THR A 19 -14.19 -6.58 -1.66
CA THR A 19 -13.43 -7.78 -2.06
C THR A 19 -12.00 -7.74 -1.52
N LEU A 20 -11.41 -6.55 -1.42
CA LEU A 20 -10.11 -6.35 -0.80
C LEU A 20 -10.13 -6.64 0.71
N GLN A 21 -11.14 -6.15 1.43
CA GLN A 21 -11.30 -6.40 2.87
C GLN A 21 -11.42 -7.90 3.16
N VAL A 22 -12.25 -8.60 2.38
CA VAL A 22 -12.46 -10.05 2.50
C VAL A 22 -11.17 -10.81 2.18
N ALA A 23 -10.47 -10.44 1.10
CA ALA A 23 -9.19 -11.03 0.73
C ALA A 23 -8.15 -10.88 1.85
N LEU A 24 -8.05 -9.70 2.48
CA LEU A 24 -7.14 -9.47 3.61
C LEU A 24 -7.52 -10.32 4.83
N ALA A 25 -8.81 -10.46 5.15
CA ALA A 25 -9.28 -11.30 6.25
C ALA A 25 -8.95 -12.79 6.03
N VAL A 26 -9.01 -13.25 4.78
CA VAL A 26 -8.65 -14.63 4.42
C VAL A 26 -7.14 -14.85 4.52
N ILE A 27 -6.32 -13.87 4.13
CA ILE A 27 -4.86 -13.94 4.30
C ILE A 27 -4.49 -13.94 5.78
N LYS A 28 -5.13 -13.10 6.60
CA LYS A 28 -4.92 -13.08 8.06
C LYS A 28 -5.26 -14.42 8.73
N ARG A 29 -6.20 -15.18 8.17
CA ARG A 29 -6.53 -16.55 8.61
C ARG A 29 -5.51 -17.62 8.19
N GLY A 30 -4.46 -17.27 7.46
CA GLY A 30 -3.38 -18.18 7.07
C GLY A 30 -3.42 -18.65 5.61
N ALA A 31 -4.32 -18.11 4.78
CA ALA A 31 -4.35 -18.44 3.36
C ALA A 31 -3.15 -17.83 2.60
N SER A 32 -2.69 -18.53 1.55
CA SER A 32 -1.56 -18.04 0.75
C SER A 32 -1.96 -16.83 -0.12
N LYS A 33 -1.08 -15.82 -0.16
CA LYS A 33 -1.27 -14.59 -0.94
C LYS A 33 -1.53 -14.85 -2.42
N LEU A 34 -0.94 -15.92 -2.97
CA LEU A 34 -1.06 -16.28 -4.38
C LEU A 34 -2.45 -16.89 -4.69
N LEU A 35 -2.97 -17.75 -3.81
CA LEU A 35 -4.32 -18.30 -3.97
C LEU A 35 -5.38 -17.21 -3.83
N VAL A 36 -5.22 -16.31 -2.87
CA VAL A 36 -6.15 -15.19 -2.67
C VAL A 36 -6.12 -14.22 -3.85
N ALA A 37 -4.93 -13.90 -4.38
CA ALA A 37 -4.81 -13.07 -5.58
C ALA A 37 -5.59 -13.63 -6.78
N LYS A 38 -5.46 -14.95 -7.03
CA LYS A 38 -6.19 -15.63 -8.11
C LYS A 38 -7.69 -15.68 -7.85
N LYS A 39 -8.11 -15.94 -6.60
CA LYS A 39 -9.52 -16.11 -6.24
C LYS A 39 -10.31 -14.81 -6.30
N TYR A 40 -9.72 -13.70 -5.87
CA TYR A 40 -10.39 -12.39 -5.80
C TYR A 40 -10.04 -11.46 -6.97
N GLY A 41 -9.16 -11.87 -7.89
CA GLY A 41 -8.74 -11.03 -9.01
C GLY A 41 -7.92 -9.80 -8.60
N ILE A 42 -7.32 -9.82 -7.41
CA ILE A 42 -6.54 -8.72 -6.86
C ILE A 42 -5.05 -9.01 -7.09
N PRO A 43 -4.27 -8.08 -7.66
CA PRO A 43 -2.84 -8.28 -7.81
C PRO A 43 -2.15 -8.57 -6.47
N ARG A 44 -1.25 -9.56 -6.46
CA ARG A 44 -0.47 -9.94 -5.28
C ARG A 44 0.28 -8.75 -4.67
N ALA A 45 0.82 -7.86 -5.51
CA ALA A 45 1.53 -6.66 -5.08
C ALA A 45 0.64 -5.75 -4.24
N THR A 46 -0.63 -5.58 -4.62
CA THR A 46 -1.61 -4.80 -3.85
C THR A 46 -1.90 -5.45 -2.50
N LEU A 47 -2.11 -6.76 -2.46
CA LEU A 47 -2.35 -7.49 -1.21
C LEU A 47 -1.13 -7.39 -0.28
N GLN A 48 0.08 -7.51 -0.83
CA GLN A 48 1.32 -7.37 -0.07
C GLN A 48 1.48 -5.95 0.48
N PHE A 49 1.27 -4.92 -0.34
CA PHE A 49 1.34 -3.51 0.05
C PHE A 49 0.36 -3.18 1.19
N ARG A 50 -0.85 -3.72 1.14
CA ARG A 50 -1.88 -3.50 2.18
C ARG A 50 -1.59 -4.23 3.49
N LEU A 51 -0.82 -5.33 3.45
CA LEU A 51 -0.42 -6.08 4.63
C LEU A 51 0.84 -5.51 5.29
N ASP A 52 1.69 -4.85 4.52
CA ASP A 52 2.94 -4.29 5.03
C ASP A 52 2.65 -3.03 5.86
N THR A 53 3.03 -3.06 7.14
CA THR A 53 2.89 -1.92 8.06
C THR A 53 4.01 -0.89 7.88
N LYS A 54 5.01 -1.19 7.04
CA LYS A 54 6.20 -0.36 6.80
C LYS A 54 5.95 0.92 5.99
N LEU A 55 4.70 1.27 5.74
CA LEU A 55 4.33 2.54 5.09
C LEU A 55 4.44 3.76 6.02
N ILE A 56 5.08 3.62 7.19
CA ILE A 56 5.50 4.76 7.99
C ILE A 56 6.45 5.56 7.11
N LYS A 57 5.95 6.66 6.54
CA LYS A 57 6.75 7.57 5.73
C LYS A 57 7.92 8.01 6.60
N THR A 58 9.12 7.56 6.26
CA THR A 58 10.34 8.04 6.90
C THR A 58 10.42 9.53 6.62
N ARG A 59 10.44 10.35 7.66
CA ARG A 59 10.75 11.77 7.50
C ARG A 59 12.20 11.86 7.01
N HIS A 60 12.46 12.74 6.05
CA HIS A 60 13.82 12.98 5.59
C HIS A 60 14.59 13.70 6.70
N GLY A 61 15.85 13.30 6.90
CA GLY A 61 16.74 13.93 7.87
C GLY A 61 16.74 13.29 9.26
N PRO A 62 17.53 13.88 10.19
CA PRO A 62 17.61 13.41 11.57
C PRO A 62 16.28 13.64 12.31
N ASN A 63 16.08 12.85 13.38
CA ASN A 63 14.89 13.00 14.21
C ASN A 63 14.87 14.39 14.88
N THR A 64 13.69 15.01 14.94
CA THR A 64 13.55 16.30 15.61
C THR A 64 13.66 16.13 17.11
N TYR A 65 14.30 17.09 17.78
CA TYR A 65 14.37 17.11 19.25
C TYR A 65 13.02 17.49 19.87
N LEU A 66 12.32 18.45 19.24
CA LEU A 66 11.01 18.91 19.68
C LEU A 66 9.89 18.14 19.00
N THR A 67 8.81 17.96 19.75
CA THR A 67 7.53 17.47 19.25
C THR A 67 6.76 18.60 18.55
N GLU A 68 5.80 18.23 17.68
CA GLU A 68 4.97 19.21 16.95
C GLU A 68 4.20 20.17 17.87
N ILE A 69 3.91 19.73 19.10
CA ILE A 69 3.20 20.53 20.11
C ILE A 69 4.13 21.59 20.70
N GLU A 70 5.36 21.20 21.07
CA GLU A 70 6.36 22.10 21.64
C GLU A 70 6.80 23.17 20.64
N GLU A 71 7.00 22.79 19.37
CA GLU A 71 7.33 23.72 18.29
C GLU A 71 6.25 24.80 18.14
N LYS A 72 4.97 24.42 18.12
CA LYS A 72 3.84 25.36 18.00
C LYS A 72 3.71 26.33 19.17
N LEU A 73 4.13 25.93 20.38
CA LEU A 73 4.12 26.82 21.54
C LEU A 73 5.22 27.90 21.46
N LEU A 74 6.32 27.61 20.75
CA LEU A 74 7.46 28.51 20.64
C LEU A 74 7.34 29.51 19.47
N VAL A 75 6.52 29.20 18.47
CA VAL A 75 6.22 30.14 17.36
C VAL A 75 5.19 31.15 17.86
N LYS A 76 5.64 32.39 18.08
CA LYS A 76 4.85 33.54 18.54
C LYS A 76 4.38 34.41 17.37
#